data_AF-X1MGF6-F1
#
_entry.id   AF-X1MGF6-F1
#
_cell.length_a   1.000
_cell.length_b   1.000
_cell.length_c   1.000
_cell.angle_alpha   90.00
_cell.angle_beta   90.00
_cell.angle_gamma   90.00
#
_symmetry.space_group_name_H-M   'P 1'
#
loop_
_entity.id
_entity.type
_entity.pdbx_description
1 polymer ?
#
loop_
_entity_poly.entity_id
_entity_poly.type
_entity_poly.pdbx_seq_one_letter_code
_entity_poly.pdbx_strand_id
1 'polypeptide(L)' 'MEWLFNPQIQIIFQLILATVLGGMVGLEREYKKREAGLRTYALVSLGSAFFMIIALEIF' A
#
# COMPACT_ATOMS: atom_id res chain seq x y z
N MET A 1 22.93 4.09 7.02
CA MET A 1 21.59 4.72 7.03
C MET A 1 21.42 5.75 5.91
N GLU A 2 22.10 5.58 4.76
CA GLU A 2 21.97 6.49 3.60
C GLU A 2 21.08 5.88 2.50
N TRP A 3 20.98 4.55 2.45
CA TRP A 3 20.14 3.80 1.50
C TRP A 3 18.63 4.12 1.60
N LEU A 4 18.15 4.56 2.77
CA LEU A 4 16.74 4.93 2.98
C LEU A 4 16.36 6.28 2.34
N PHE A 5 17.35 7.11 1.97
CA PHE A 5 17.12 8.38 1.26
C PHE A 5 17.14 8.22 -0.25
N ASN A 6 17.32 7.00 -0.75
CA ASN A 6 17.23 6.73 -2.17
C ASN A 6 15.74 6.70 -2.59
N PRO A 7 15.30 7.59 -3.50
CA PRO A 7 13.88 7.75 -3.80
C PRO A 7 13.26 6.48 -4.39
N GLN A 8 14.00 5.70 -5.16
CA GLN A 8 13.52 4.41 -5.69
C GLN A 8 13.23 3.41 -4.57
N ILE A 9 14.11 3.34 -3.57
CA ILE A 9 13.93 2.47 -2.40
C ILE A 9 12.76 2.96 -1.55
N GLN A 10 12.59 4.27 -1.40
CA GLN A 10 11.49 4.88 -0.66
C GLN A 10 10.13 4.54 -1.29
N ILE A 11 10.01 4.62 -2.62
CA ILE A 11 8.79 4.25 -3.36
C ILE A 11 8.44 2.78 -3.12
N ILE A 12 9.42 1.87 -3.29
CA ILE A 12 9.21 0.44 -3.07
C ILE A 12 8.76 0.18 -1.63
N PHE A 13 9.38 0.85 -0.66
CA PHE A 13 9.02 0.73 0.75
C PHE A 13 7.59 1.22 1.02
N GLN A 14 7.19 2.37 0.47
CA GLN A 14 5.84 2.92 0.60
C GLN A 14 4.79 1.99 0.00
N LEU A 15 5.04 1.39 -1.17
CA LEU A 15 4.13 0.45 -1.82
C LEU A 15 3.97 -0.84 -1.02
N ILE A 16 5.08 -1.40 -0.51
CA ILE A 16 5.05 -2.57 0.38
C ILE A 16 4.28 -2.24 1.65
N LEU A 17 4.60 -1.11 2.29
CA LEU A 17 3.96 -0.68 3.52
C LEU A 17 2.45 -0.46 3.33
N ALA A 18 2.04 0.22 2.26
CA ALA A 18 0.64 0.42 1.91
C ALA A 18 -0.09 -0.92 1.73
N THR A 19 0.51 -1.85 1.00
CA THR A 19 -0.05 -3.20 0.77
C THR A 19 -0.20 -3.99 2.06
N VAL A 20 0.81 -3.96 2.94
CA VAL A 20 0.78 -4.66 4.22
C VAL A 20 -0.30 -4.07 5.13
N LEU A 21 -0.35 -2.74 5.26
CA LEU A 21 -1.34 -2.07 6.11
C LEU A 21 -2.77 -2.26 5.58
N GLY A 22 -2.99 -2.08 4.27
CA GLY A 22 -4.28 -2.37 3.65
C GLY A 22 -4.65 -3.85 3.76
N GLY A 23 -3.66 -4.74 3.62
CA GLY A 23 -3.82 -6.17 3.84
C GLY A 23 -4.23 -6.51 5.28
N MET A 24 -3.61 -5.90 6.29
CA MET A 24 -4.00 -6.07 7.69
C MET A 24 -5.45 -5.65 7.96
N VAL A 25 -5.88 -4.52 7.38
CA VAL A 25 -7.30 -4.09 7.43
C VAL A 25 -8.21 -5.11 6.74
N GLY A 26 -7.81 -5.60 5.56
CA GLY A 26 -8.55 -6.61 4.82
C GLY A 26 -8.65 -7.95 5.56
N LEU A 27 -7.60 -8.36 6.27
CA LEU A 27 -7.61 -9.54 7.13
C LEU A 27 -8.63 -9.39 8.25
N GLU A 28 -8.59 -8.28 9.00
CA GLU A 28 -9.56 -8.03 10.07
C GLU A 28 -11.00 -8.03 9.55
N ARG A 29 -11.23 -7.45 8.37
CA ARG A 29 -12.53 -7.46 7.67
C ARG A 29 -12.99 -8.87 7.33
N GLU A 30 -12.08 -9.70 6.81
CA GLU A 30 -12.35 -11.09 6.44
C GLU A 30 -12.66 -11.95 7.67
N TYR A 31 -11.89 -11.78 8.76
CA TYR A 31 -12.17 -12.40 10.07
C TYR A 31 -13.55 -12.01 10.61
N LYS A 32 -13.99 -10.77 10.38
CA LYS A 32 -15.32 -10.27 10.75
C LYS A 32 -16.43 -10.64 9.75
N LYS A 33 -16.16 -11.53 8.79
CA LYS A 33 -17.10 -12.00 7.74
C LYS A 33 -17.72 -10.86 6.92
N ARG A 34 -16.94 -9.82 6.63
CA ARG A 34 -17.35 -8.76 5.69
C ARG A 34 -17.07 -9.20 4.25
N GLU A 35 -17.85 -8.67 3.30
CA GLU A 35 -17.79 -9.06 1.88
C GLU A 35 -16.44 -8.77 1.21
N ALA A 36 -15.79 -7.66 1.58
CA ALA A 36 -14.47 -7.28 1.08
C ALA A 36 -13.37 -7.68 2.09
N GLY A 37 -12.48 -8.59 1.69
CA GLY A 37 -11.43 -9.17 2.54
C GLY A 37 -10.01 -8.73 2.19
N LEU A 38 -9.02 -9.58 2.48
CA LEU A 38 -7.58 -9.29 2.34
C LEU A 38 -7.22 -8.76 0.94
N ARG A 39 -7.59 -9.51 -0.10
CA ARG A 39 -7.18 -9.21 -1.49
C ARG A 39 -7.68 -7.85 -1.96
N THR A 40 -8.91 -7.48 -1.60
CA THR A 40 -9.52 -6.22 -2.00
C THR A 40 -8.79 -5.03 -1.38
N TYR A 41 -8.62 -5.03 -0.05
CA TYR A 41 -7.97 -3.90 0.63
C TYR A 41 -6.46 -3.81 0.34
N ALA A 42 -5.78 -4.95 0.15
CA ALA A 42 -4.39 -4.96 -0.29
C ALA A 42 -4.23 -4.30 -1.68
N LEU A 43 -5.06 -4.66 -2.66
CA LEU A 43 -4.97 -4.08 -4.02
C LEU A 43 -5.43 -2.61 -4.06
N VAL A 44 -6.49 -2.26 -3.33
CA VAL A 44 -6.98 -0.87 -3.28
C VAL A 44 -5.93 0.06 -2.64
N SER A 45 -5.35 -0.34 -1.51
CA SER A 45 -4.30 0.45 -0.84
C SER A 45 -3.04 0.60 -1.70
N LEU A 46 -2.60 -0.47 -2.35
CA LEU A 46 -1.48 -0.44 -3.29
C LEU A 46 -1.76 0.51 -4.46
N GLY A 47 -2.93 0.41 -5.08
CA GLY A 47 -3.33 1.28 -6.19
C GLY A 47 -3.40 2.75 -5.79
N SER A 48 -4.02 3.06 -4.65
CA SER A 48 -4.09 4.43 -4.14
C SER A 48 -2.71 5.02 -3.86
N ALA A 49 -1.82 4.26 -3.23
CA ALA A 49 -0.45 4.70 -2.97
C ALA A 49 0.34 4.91 -4.28
N PHE A 50 0.19 4.00 -5.23
CA PHE A 50 0.84 4.09 -6.54
C PHE A 50 0.40 5.33 -7.32
N PHE A 51 -0.90 5.60 -7.40
CA PHE A 51 -1.41 6.80 -8.07
C PHE A 51 -0.98 8.10 -7.38
N MET A 52 -0.88 8.11 -6.04
CA MET A 52 -0.38 9.27 -5.30
C MET A 52 1.09 9.55 -5.61
N ILE A 53 1.93 8.51 -5.64
CA ILE A 53 3.35 8.65 -5.99
C ILE A 53 3.49 9.17 -7.42
N ILE A 54 2.75 8.61 -8.38
CA ILE A 54 2.72 9.11 -9.75
C ILE A 54 2.32 10.58 -9.78
N ALA A 55 1.30 10.98 -9.02
CA ALA A 55 0.86 12.37 -8.98
C ALA A 55 1.94 13.31 -8.41
N LEU A 56 2.75 12.87 -7.44
CA LEU A 56 3.81 13.68 -6.86
C LEU A 56 5.08 13.76 -7.74
N GLU A 57 5.33 12.75 -8.56
CA GLU A 57 6.52 12.69 -9.44
C GLU A 57 6.26 13.36 -10.81
N ILE A 58 4.99 13.36 -11.27
CA ILE A 58 4.62 13.93 -12.57
C ILE A 58 4.29 15.43 -12.49
N PHE A 59 3.78 15.91 -11.35
CA PHE A 59 3.32 17.30 -11.16
C PHE A 59 4.16 18.06 -10.14
#